data_AF-A0A482W543-F1
#
_entry.id   AF-A0A482W543-F1
#
_cell.length_a   1.000
_cell.length_b   1.000
_cell.length_c   1.000
_cell.angle_alpha   90.00
_cell.angle_beta   90.00
_cell.angle_gamma   90.00
#
_symmetry.space_group_name_H-M   'P 1'
#
loop_
_entity.id
_entity.type
_entity.pdbx_description
1 polymer ?
#
loop_
_entity_poly.entity_id
_entity_poly.type
_entity_poly.pdbx_seq_one_letter_code
_entity_poly.pdbx_strand_id
1 'polypeptide(L)'
;ICPVSFPIKRKISHRTYYQVKSVDDVLGGEEAWKHCDVTAETCPKCSYPRAYFLQVQTRSADEPMTNFYRCCNPECSHNWRE
;
A
#
# COMPACT_ATOMS: atom_id res chain seq x y z
N ILE A 1 22.49 8.42 -46.59
CA ILE A 1 22.93 9.22 -45.42
C ILE A 1 21.73 10.03 -44.96
N CYS A 2 21.25 9.78 -43.73
CA CYS A 2 20.04 10.41 -43.21
C CYS A 2 20.32 11.84 -42.71
N PRO A 3 19.64 12.87 -43.24
CA PRO A 3 19.98 14.28 -43.03
C PRO A 3 19.33 14.94 -41.80
N VAL A 4 18.68 14.19 -40.92
CA VAL A 4 17.92 14.80 -39.82
C VAL A 4 18.83 15.06 -38.62
N SER A 5 19.10 16.33 -38.34
CA SER A 5 19.74 16.80 -37.10
C SER A 5 18.85 17.83 -36.42
N PHE A 6 18.60 17.66 -35.12
CA PHE A 6 17.80 18.58 -34.31
C PHE A 6 18.63 19.06 -33.11
N PRO A 7 19.22 20.28 -33.18
CA PRO A 7 19.98 20.82 -32.07
C PRO A 7 19.05 21.24 -30.92
N ILE A 8 19.28 20.71 -29.73
CA ILE A 8 18.50 21.03 -28.52
C ILE A 8 18.93 22.40 -28.00
N LYS A 9 18.10 23.43 -28.22
CA LYS A 9 18.40 24.83 -27.85
C LYS A 9 18.05 25.21 -26.40
N ARG A 10 17.30 24.35 -25.69
CA ARG A 10 16.71 24.64 -24.37
C ARG A 10 16.75 23.39 -23.50
N LYS A 11 16.63 23.55 -22.18
CA LYS A 11 16.52 22.43 -21.25
C LYS A 11 15.21 21.67 -21.51
N ILE A 12 15.30 20.42 -21.97
CA ILE A 12 14.15 19.52 -22.13
C ILE A 12 14.08 18.64 -20.89
N SER A 13 12.95 18.66 -20.18
CA SER A 13 12.68 17.75 -19.07
C SER A 13 11.41 16.97 -19.35
N HIS A 14 11.50 15.66 -19.31
CA HIS A 14 10.33 14.78 -19.34
C HIS A 14 10.12 14.23 -17.93
N ARG A 15 8.97 14.56 -17.31
CA ARG A 15 8.56 13.98 -16.03
C ARG A 15 7.49 12.95 -16.32
N THR A 16 7.80 11.69 -16.06
CA THR A 16 6.80 10.63 -16.06
C THR A 16 6.20 10.55 -14.67
N TYR A 17 4.89 10.71 -14.56
CA TYR A 17 4.17 10.47 -13.31
C TYR A 17 3.72 9.02 -13.29
N TYR A 18 4.32 8.23 -12.41
CA TYR A 18 3.91 6.86 -12.19
C TYR A 18 2.67 6.86 -11.30
N GLN A 19 1.69 6.03 -11.66
CA GLN A 19 0.58 5.74 -10.77
C GLN A 19 1.12 4.88 -9.63
N VAL A 20 0.95 5.35 -8.39
CA VAL A 20 1.31 4.56 -7.21
C VAL A 20 0.34 3.39 -7.11
N LYS A 21 0.85 2.18 -6.85
CA LYS A 21 -0.01 1.02 -6.59
C LYS A 21 -0.85 1.28 -5.34
N SER A 22 -2.14 0.92 -5.40
CA SER A 22 -3.00 0.98 -4.23
C SER A 22 -2.53 -0.02 -3.18
N VAL A 23 -2.69 0.34 -1.91
CA VAL A 23 -2.40 -0.56 -0.77
C VAL A 23 -3.23 -1.84 -0.82
N ASP A 24 -4.42 -1.79 -1.41
CA ASP A 24 -5.31 -2.96 -1.55
C ASP A 24 -4.74 -4.04 -2.48
N ASP A 25 -4.02 -3.64 -3.53
CA ASP A 25 -3.33 -4.56 -4.46
C ASP A 25 -2.16 -5.30 -3.76
N VAL A 26 -1.57 -4.67 -2.75
CA VAL A 26 -0.46 -5.23 -1.95
C VAL A 26 -0.96 -6.23 -0.91
N LEU A 27 -2.18 -6.03 -0.38
CA LEU A 27 -2.72 -6.78 0.76
C LEU A 27 -3.59 -7.99 0.35
N GLY A 28 -3.81 -8.23 -0.94
CA GLY A 28 -4.31 -9.52 -1.44
C GLY A 28 -5.78 -9.85 -1.13
N GLY A 29 -6.67 -8.85 -1.20
CA GLY A 29 -8.13 -9.06 -1.09
C GLY A 29 -8.58 -9.63 0.26
N GLU A 30 -9.76 -10.24 0.34
CA GLU A 30 -10.31 -10.83 1.58
C GLU A 30 -9.65 -12.15 1.99
N GLU A 31 -9.12 -12.90 1.03
CA GLU A 31 -8.59 -14.25 1.29
C GLU A 31 -7.26 -14.23 2.04
N ALA A 32 -6.44 -13.19 1.82
CA ALA A 32 -5.18 -13.00 2.52
C ALA A 32 -5.35 -12.83 4.04
N TRP A 33 -6.46 -12.23 4.49
CA TRP A 33 -6.69 -11.95 5.91
C TRP A 33 -7.21 -13.14 6.70
N LYS A 34 -7.79 -14.16 6.04
CA LYS A 34 -8.34 -15.35 6.72
C LYS A 34 -7.28 -16.14 7.49
N HIS A 35 -6.01 -16.02 7.09
CA HIS A 35 -4.87 -16.72 7.67
C HIS A 35 -3.96 -15.80 8.49
N CYS A 36 -4.28 -14.51 8.58
CA CYS A 36 -3.50 -13.55 9.33
C CYS A 36 -3.73 -13.68 10.84
N ASP A 37 -2.71 -13.35 11.61
CA ASP A 37 -2.80 -13.27 13.06
C ASP A 37 -3.84 -12.24 13.51
N VAL A 38 -4.46 -12.50 14.67
CA VAL A 38 -5.48 -11.64 15.25
C VAL A 38 -4.90 -10.95 16.49
N THR A 39 -4.98 -9.64 16.52
CA THR A 39 -4.53 -8.79 17.63
C THR A 39 -5.74 -8.25 18.40
N ALA A 40 -5.52 -7.93 19.67
CA ALA A 40 -6.53 -7.35 20.57
C ALA A 40 -6.59 -5.80 20.48
N GLU A 41 -6.51 -5.26 19.27
CA GLU A 41 -6.63 -3.83 19.04
C GLU A 41 -8.06 -3.41 18.72
N THR A 42 -8.39 -2.17 19.08
CA THR A 42 -9.74 -1.63 18.92
C THR A 42 -9.86 -0.90 17.59
N CYS A 43 -10.80 -1.33 16.74
CA CYS A 43 -11.06 -0.65 15.48
C CYS A 43 -11.58 0.79 15.71
N PRO A 44 -10.98 1.83 15.10
CA PRO A 44 -11.40 3.22 15.31
C PRO A 44 -12.81 3.55 14.78
N LYS A 45 -13.38 2.69 13.92
CA LYS A 45 -14.68 2.93 13.27
C LYS A 45 -15.84 2.26 14.01
N CYS A 46 -15.68 1.01 14.42
CA CYS A 46 -16.75 0.21 15.04
C CYS A 46 -16.47 -0.19 16.50
N SER A 47 -15.32 0.22 17.06
CA SER A 47 -14.89 -0.12 18.42
C SER A 47 -14.85 -1.62 18.74
N TYR A 48 -14.70 -2.46 17.70
CA TYR A 48 -14.56 -3.90 17.89
C TYR A 48 -13.17 -4.23 18.43
N PRO A 49 -13.03 -5.11 19.45
CA PRO A 49 -11.78 -5.33 20.18
C PRO A 49 -10.79 -6.30 19.51
N ARG A 50 -11.08 -6.75 18.28
CA ARG A 50 -10.21 -7.65 17.52
C ARG A 50 -9.98 -7.11 16.11
N ALA A 51 -8.73 -7.14 15.67
CA ALA A 51 -8.38 -6.86 14.29
C ALA A 51 -7.42 -7.94 13.77
N TYR A 52 -7.46 -8.18 12.46
CA TYR A 52 -6.42 -8.90 11.77
C TYR A 52 -5.21 -8.00 11.60
N PHE A 53 -4.04 -8.58 11.82
CA PHE A 53 -2.78 -7.89 11.76
C PHE A 53 -1.89 -8.50 10.68
N LEU A 54 -1.26 -7.62 9.89
CA LEU A 54 -0.28 -8.01 8.91
C LEU A 54 0.89 -7.02 8.91
N GLN A 55 2.11 -7.55 8.96
CA GLN A 55 3.33 -6.77 8.79
C GLN A 55 3.82 -6.91 7.36
N VAL A 56 3.90 -5.80 6.64
CA VAL A 56 4.37 -5.79 5.24
C VAL A 56 5.54 -4.85 5.09
N GLN A 57 6.60 -5.36 4.46
CA GLN A 57 7.75 -4.57 4.05
C GLN A 57 7.41 -3.90 2.70
N THR A 58 6.90 -2.67 2.75
CA THR A 58 6.47 -1.93 1.55
C THR A 58 7.60 -1.13 0.89
N ARG A 59 8.76 -1.02 1.55
CA ARG A 59 9.90 -0.19 1.14
C ARG A 59 11.20 -0.99 1.25
N SER A 60 12.33 -0.39 0.88
CA SER A 60 13.65 -1.02 1.04
C SER A 60 13.85 -1.52 2.47
N ALA A 61 14.61 -2.60 2.62
CA ALA A 61 14.85 -3.28 3.90
C ALA A 61 15.53 -2.42 5.00
N ASP A 62 15.87 -1.17 4.67
CA ASP A 62 16.46 -0.18 5.59
C ASP A 62 15.39 0.59 6.40
N GLU A 63 14.12 0.54 5.97
CA GLU A 63 12.99 1.13 6.71
C GLU A 63 12.25 0.07 7.55
N PRO A 64 11.73 0.42 8.74
CA PRO A 64 10.98 -0.51 9.58
C PRO A 64 9.73 -1.04 8.87
N MET A 65 9.36 -2.29 9.16
CA MET A 65 8.15 -2.92 8.61
C MET A 65 6.91 -2.09 8.97
N THR A 66 5.99 -1.95 8.01
CA THR A 66 4.73 -1.22 8.22
C THR A 66 3.66 -2.19 8.72
N ASN A 67 2.95 -1.78 9.75
CA ASN A 67 1.87 -2.54 10.37
C ASN A 67 0.53 -2.18 9.71
N PHE A 68 -0.17 -3.19 9.20
CA PHE A 68 -1.50 -3.05 8.62
C PHE A 68 -2.52 -3.80 9.47
N TYR A 69 -3.66 -3.16 9.63
CA TYR A 69 -4.75 -3.64 10.47
C TYR A 69 -6.05 -3.66 9.70
N ARG A 70 -6.81 -4.73 9.89
CA ARG A 70 -8.13 -4.90 9.29
C ARG A 70 -9.14 -5.34 10.34
N CYS A 71 -10.26 -4.65 10.43
CA CYS A 71 -11.31 -5.03 11.38
C CYS A 71 -11.82 -6.46 11.12
N CYS A 72 -11.95 -7.28 12.17
CA CYS A 72 -12.53 -8.63 12.05
C CYS A 72 -14.05 -8.62 11.83
N ASN A 73 -14.73 -7.47 11.97
CA ASN A 73 -16.16 -7.39 11.70
C ASN A 73 -16.39 -7.31 10.18
N PRO A 74 -17.07 -8.31 9.55
CA PRO A 74 -17.35 -8.31 8.12
C PRO A 74 -18.14 -7.08 7.65
N GLU A 75 -18.99 -6.50 8.50
CA GLU A 75 -19.78 -5.30 8.18
C GLU A 75 -18.94 -4.01 8.17
N CYS A 76 -17.82 -3.99 8.91
CA CYS A 76 -16.95 -2.82 9.01
C CYS A 76 -15.82 -2.88 7.98
N SER A 77 -15.12 -4.02 7.90
CA SER A 77 -13.97 -4.29 7.01
C SER A 77 -13.04 -3.09 6.80
N HIS A 78 -12.85 -2.29 7.85
CA HIS A 78 -12.05 -1.09 7.77
C HIS A 78 -10.58 -1.45 7.84
N ASN A 79 -9.78 -0.89 6.94
CA ASN A 79 -8.34 -1.10 6.87
C ASN A 79 -7.65 0.19 7.34
N TRP A 80 -6.73 0.08 8.29
CA TRP A 80 -5.87 1.18 8.72
C TRP A 80 -4.43 0.71 8.88
N ARG A 81 -3.53 1.67 9.06
CA ARG A 81 -2.08 1.45 9.10
C ARG A 81 -1.50 2.28 10.24
N GLU A 82 -0.54 1.69 10.93
CA GLU A 82 0.28 2.33 11.97
C GLU A 82 1.73 2.46 11.47
#